data_AF-A0AAD5EL70-F1
#
_entry.id   AF-A0AAD5EL70-F1
#
_cell.length_a   1.000
_cell.length_b   1.000
_cell.length_c   1.000
_cell.angle_alpha   90.00
_cell.angle_beta   90.00
_cell.angle_gamma   90.00
#
_symmetry.space_group_name_H-M   'P 1'
#
loop_
_entity.id
_entity.type
_entity.pdbx_description
1 polymer ?
#
loop_
_entity_poly.entity_id
_entity_poly.type
_entity_poly.pdbx_seq_one_letter_code
_entity_poly.pdbx_strand_id
1 'polypeptide(L)'
;MTIDYSKWDNLDMDSEPETCPRLIDVPLVFHRVGTQSANRADLDNQVITYLNIDHESGFAPPSWQSYVGTVLVARKDQKPLRPQHLEGVWMYCDYILDLFGEGEGAPKHLYSRQAFEEWWEDYCKEQMKLRPGTGGEKDPDD
;
A
#
# COMPACT_ATOMS: atom_id res chain seq x y z
N MET A 1 21.94 12.05 -11.81
CA MET A 1 21.01 12.57 -10.79
C MET A 1 21.12 11.61 -9.61
N THR A 2 21.76 12.03 -8.53
CA THR A 2 22.04 11.15 -7.37
C THR A 2 20.97 11.45 -6.33
N ILE A 3 20.21 10.43 -5.93
CA ILE A 3 19.25 10.56 -4.84
C ILE A 3 20.05 10.67 -3.55
N ASP A 4 19.87 11.77 -2.84
CA ASP A 4 20.51 12.03 -1.55
C ASP A 4 19.72 11.34 -0.46
N TYR A 5 20.31 10.29 0.11
CA TYR A 5 19.66 9.48 1.12
C TYR A 5 19.69 10.09 2.53
N SER A 6 20.47 11.15 2.77
CA SER A 6 20.56 11.82 4.09
C SER A 6 19.26 12.52 4.51
N LYS A 7 18.33 12.71 3.58
CA LYS A 7 16.99 13.26 3.86
C LYS A 7 16.03 12.24 4.47
N TRP A 8 16.34 10.95 4.43
CA TRP A 8 15.52 9.91 5.05
C TRP A 8 15.79 9.75 6.54
N ASP A 9 16.95 10.22 7.02
CA ASP A 9 17.36 10.14 8.43
C ASP A 9 16.64 11.18 9.33
N ASN A 10 15.94 12.15 8.75
CA ASN A 10 15.27 13.27 9.45
C ASN A 10 13.73 13.20 9.40
N LEU A 11 13.15 12.05 9.07
CA LEU A 11 11.72 11.86 9.27
C LEU A 11 11.50 11.59 10.76
N ASP A 12 11.27 12.66 11.51
CA ASP A 12 10.93 12.63 12.93
C ASP A 12 9.89 11.54 13.22
N MET A 13 10.32 10.61 14.06
CA MET A 13 9.64 9.40 14.48
C MET A 13 8.62 9.74 15.56
N ASP A 14 7.60 10.54 15.23
CA ASP A 14 6.29 10.37 15.85
C ASP A 14 5.88 8.92 15.55
N SER A 15 5.42 8.18 16.57
CA SER A 15 5.04 6.76 16.48
C SER A 15 4.51 6.42 15.08
N GLU A 16 5.32 5.70 14.28
CA GLU A 16 5.00 5.45 12.88
C GLU A 16 3.61 4.81 12.82
N PRO A 17 2.67 5.34 12.02
CA PRO A 17 1.31 4.83 12.00
C PRO A 17 1.33 3.33 11.68
N GLU A 18 0.57 2.54 12.43
CA GLU A 18 0.37 1.10 12.22
C GLU A 18 -0.51 0.87 11.00
N THR A 19 0.01 1.27 9.84
CA THR A 19 -0.67 1.09 8.55
C THR A 19 -0.70 -0.39 8.16
N CYS A 20 -1.72 -0.78 7.39
CA CYS A 20 -1.86 -2.15 6.89
C CYS A 20 -0.55 -2.72 6.28
N PRO A 21 0.17 -2.03 5.37
CA PRO A 21 1.41 -2.55 4.79
C PRO A 21 2.48 -2.91 5.83
N ARG A 22 2.60 -2.12 6.92
CA ARG A 22 3.55 -2.39 7.99
C ARG A 22 3.18 -3.68 8.75
N LEU A 23 1.90 -3.88 9.04
CA LEU A 23 1.40 -5.03 9.82
C LEU A 23 1.50 -6.36 9.06
N ILE A 24 1.63 -6.33 7.73
CA ILE A 24 1.84 -7.50 6.86
C ILE A 24 3.31 -7.68 6.42
N ASP A 25 4.26 -7.05 7.11
CA ASP A 25 5.70 -7.09 6.83
C ASP A 25 6.12 -6.54 5.45
N VAL A 26 5.37 -5.57 4.93
CA VAL A 26 5.75 -4.78 3.75
C VAL A 26 5.84 -3.30 4.15
N PRO A 27 6.92 -2.89 4.85
CA PRO A 27 7.01 -1.53 5.41
C PRO A 27 7.22 -0.50 4.29
N LEU A 28 6.12 0.04 3.77
CA LEU A 28 6.13 1.07 2.74
C LEU A 28 6.38 2.46 3.34
N VAL A 29 7.14 3.28 2.61
CA VAL A 29 7.33 4.70 2.88
C VAL A 29 6.81 5.52 1.70
N PHE A 30 6.24 6.68 2.00
CA PHE A 30 5.54 7.53 1.03
C PHE A 30 6.14 8.94 1.04
N HIS A 31 6.50 9.45 -0.14
CA HIS A 31 6.98 10.83 -0.29
C HIS A 31 6.20 11.56 -1.38
N ARG A 32 5.51 12.64 -1.01
CA ARG A 32 4.79 13.50 -1.97
C ARG A 32 5.77 14.34 -2.77
N VAL A 33 5.58 14.36 -4.09
CA VAL A 33 6.43 15.15 -4.99
C VAL A 33 5.94 16.61 -5.11
N GLY A 34 4.74 16.92 -4.60
CA GLY A 34 4.19 18.28 -4.62
C GLY A 34 3.47 18.65 -5.93
N THR A 35 2.80 17.68 -6.54
CA THR A 35 2.00 17.88 -7.77
C THR A 35 0.96 18.97 -7.59
N GLN A 36 0.90 19.89 -8.56
CA GLN A 36 -0.08 20.96 -8.58
C GLN A 36 -1.12 20.67 -9.67
N SER A 37 -2.39 20.88 -9.35
CA SER A 37 -3.48 20.96 -10.34
C SER A 37 -4.41 22.11 -9.98
N ALA A 38 -5.03 22.71 -11.02
CA ALA A 38 -6.10 23.68 -10.87
C ALA A 38 -7.41 23.04 -10.37
N ASN A 39 -7.61 21.74 -10.64
CA ASN A 39 -8.73 20.96 -10.13
C ASN A 39 -8.23 20.00 -9.05
N ARG A 40 -8.78 20.13 -7.84
CA ARG A 40 -8.32 19.33 -6.69
C ARG A 40 -8.58 17.84 -6.85
N ALA A 41 -9.66 17.45 -7.55
CA ALA A 41 -9.98 16.05 -7.79
C ALA A 41 -8.88 15.32 -8.60
N ASP A 42 -8.11 16.05 -9.41
CA ASP A 42 -6.98 15.47 -10.17
C ASP A 42 -5.84 15.01 -9.25
N LEU A 43 -5.83 15.46 -7.99
CA LEU A 43 -4.84 15.11 -6.99
C LEU A 43 -5.30 13.95 -6.10
N ASP A 44 -6.52 13.41 -6.29
CA ASP A 44 -6.94 12.25 -5.53
C ASP A 44 -6.14 11.02 -5.95
N ASN A 45 -5.62 10.31 -4.95
CA ASN A 45 -4.77 9.13 -5.16
C ASN A 45 -5.23 8.03 -4.21
N GLN A 46 -6.32 7.38 -4.62
CA GLN A 46 -7.01 6.38 -3.80
C GLN A 46 -6.10 5.23 -3.39
N VAL A 47 -5.17 4.81 -4.27
CA VAL A 47 -4.14 3.80 -3.96
C VAL A 47 -3.39 4.19 -2.69
N ILE A 48 -2.85 5.41 -2.65
CA ILE A 48 -2.08 5.89 -1.50
C ILE A 48 -2.96 6.10 -0.27
N THR A 49 -4.20 6.56 -0.46
CA THR A 49 -5.17 6.66 0.63
C THR A 49 -5.36 5.30 1.30
N TYR A 50 -5.57 4.22 0.53
CA TYR A 50 -5.80 2.88 1.09
C TYR A 50 -4.56 2.31 1.77
N LEU A 51 -3.39 2.52 1.17
CA LEU A 51 -2.12 2.10 1.77
C LEU A 51 -1.78 2.83 3.08
N ASN A 52 -2.45 3.95 3.38
CA ASN A 52 -2.29 4.71 4.62
C ASN A 52 -3.46 4.50 5.61
N ILE A 53 -4.38 3.57 5.35
CA ILE A 53 -5.47 3.27 6.29
C ILE A 53 -4.89 2.83 7.63
N ASP A 54 -5.40 3.47 8.69
CA ASP A 54 -5.17 3.09 10.07
C ASP A 54 -6.00 1.84 10.41
N HIS A 55 -5.33 0.84 10.99
CA HIS A 55 -5.90 -0.48 11.20
C HIS A 55 -7.03 -0.51 12.25
N GLU A 56 -7.10 0.48 13.13
CA GLU A 56 -8.16 0.56 14.15
C GLU A 56 -9.40 1.28 13.64
N SER A 57 -9.20 2.43 12.98
CA SER A 57 -10.28 3.31 12.56
C SER A 57 -10.86 2.98 11.19
N GLY A 58 -10.09 2.32 10.31
CA GLY A 58 -10.48 2.08 8.91
C GLY A 58 -10.35 3.31 8.03
N PHE A 59 -9.75 4.40 8.52
CA PHE A 59 -9.53 5.63 7.76
C PHE A 59 -8.06 5.94 7.60
N ALA A 60 -7.68 6.48 6.45
CA ALA A 60 -6.37 7.13 6.34
C ALA A 60 -6.33 8.39 7.22
N PRO A 61 -5.16 8.81 7.74
CA PRO A 61 -5.03 10.11 8.39
C PRO A 61 -5.49 11.25 7.48
N PRO A 62 -6.04 12.36 8.01
CA PRO A 62 -6.62 13.43 7.19
C PRO A 62 -5.70 13.98 6.10
N SER A 63 -4.38 13.99 6.33
CA SER A 63 -3.41 14.41 5.34
C SER A 63 -3.44 13.52 4.08
N TRP A 64 -3.75 12.22 4.20
CA TRP A 64 -3.74 11.19 3.16
C TRP A 64 -5.13 10.83 2.58
N GLN A 65 -6.20 11.47 3.05
CA GLN A 65 -7.56 11.13 2.60
C GLN A 65 -7.94 11.71 1.23
N SER A 66 -7.41 12.88 0.87
CA SER A 66 -7.74 13.58 -0.37
C SER A 66 -6.59 14.47 -0.81
N TYR A 67 -6.58 14.86 -2.09
CA TYR A 67 -5.61 15.81 -2.63
C TYR A 67 -4.14 15.42 -2.40
N VAL A 68 -3.86 14.12 -2.46
CA VAL A 68 -2.58 13.51 -2.13
C VAL A 68 -1.51 13.83 -3.18
N GLY A 69 -1.91 13.87 -4.46
CA GLY A 69 -1.03 14.10 -5.60
C GLY A 69 -0.13 12.90 -5.94
N THR A 70 0.97 13.19 -6.64
CA THR A 70 1.96 12.16 -7.00
C THR A 70 2.84 11.82 -5.80
N VAL A 71 3.02 10.52 -5.59
CA VAL A 71 3.77 9.97 -4.45
C VAL A 71 4.81 8.99 -4.95
N LEU A 72 6.04 9.12 -4.44
CA LEU A 72 7.07 8.09 -4.54
C LEU A 72 6.83 7.08 -3.42
N VAL A 73 6.85 5.80 -3.79
CA VAL A 73 6.69 4.68 -2.85
C VAL A 73 7.96 3.85 -2.85
N ALA A 74 8.46 3.50 -1.68
CA ALA A 74 9.59 2.59 -1.51
C ALA A 74 9.37 1.69 -0.31
N ARG A 75 10.14 0.60 -0.21
CA ARG A 75 10.20 -0.21 1.02
C ARG A 75 11.30 0.32 1.94
N LYS A 76 10.96 0.53 3.22
CA LYS A 76 11.90 0.94 4.28
C LYS A 76 13.03 -0.07 4.47
N ASP A 77 12.73 -1.36 4.31
CA ASP A 77 13.70 -2.45 4.42
C ASP A 77 14.58 -2.65 3.18
N GLN A 78 14.47 -1.74 2.19
CA GLN A 78 15.26 -1.74 0.95
C GLN A 78 15.12 -3.01 0.09
N LYS A 79 14.16 -3.89 0.39
CA LYS A 79 13.88 -5.03 -0.48
C LYS A 79 13.22 -4.57 -1.78
N PRO A 80 13.32 -5.35 -2.87
CA PRO A 80 12.67 -5.03 -4.13
C PRO A 80 11.15 -4.83 -3.97
N LEU A 81 10.63 -3.77 -4.58
CA LEU A 81 9.20 -3.49 -4.70
C LEU A 81 8.84 -3.45 -6.19
N ARG A 82 8.30 -4.56 -6.69
CA ARG A 82 7.77 -4.62 -8.06
C ARG A 82 6.39 -3.95 -8.10
N PRO A 83 5.95 -3.44 -9.26
CA PRO A 83 4.60 -2.89 -9.41
C PRO A 83 3.49 -3.84 -8.92
N GLN A 84 3.64 -5.14 -9.17
CA GLN A 84 2.66 -6.17 -8.76
C GLN A 84 2.63 -6.41 -7.26
N HIS A 85 3.78 -6.30 -6.59
CA HIS A 85 3.81 -6.33 -5.13
C HIS A 85 3.05 -5.13 -4.55
N LEU A 86 3.24 -3.94 -5.13
CA LEU A 86 2.51 -2.75 -4.70
C LEU A 86 1.00 -2.88 -4.99
N GLU A 87 0.66 -3.43 -6.16
CA GLU A 87 -0.73 -3.72 -6.56
C GLU A 87 -1.40 -4.64 -5.54
N GLY A 88 -0.85 -5.82 -5.26
CA GLY A 88 -1.57 -6.74 -4.36
C GLY A 88 -1.53 -6.31 -2.89
N VAL A 89 -0.56 -5.50 -2.44
CA VAL A 89 -0.67 -4.84 -1.13
C VAL A 89 -1.83 -3.83 -1.11
N TRP A 90 -2.00 -3.05 -2.18
CA TRP A 90 -3.13 -2.14 -2.32
C TRP A 90 -4.46 -2.90 -2.37
N MET A 91 -4.55 -3.97 -3.17
CA MET A 91 -5.76 -4.79 -3.27
C MET A 91 -6.09 -5.51 -1.95
N TYR A 92 -5.08 -5.86 -1.14
CA TYR A 92 -5.32 -6.40 0.19
C TYR A 92 -5.87 -5.34 1.15
N CYS A 93 -5.39 -4.10 1.08
CA CYS A 93 -5.96 -2.98 1.84
C CYS A 93 -7.41 -2.70 1.43
N ASP A 94 -7.72 -2.79 0.14
CA ASP A 94 -9.08 -2.68 -0.41
C ASP A 94 -10.01 -3.78 0.15
N TYR A 95 -9.56 -5.04 0.10
CA TYR A 95 -10.27 -6.17 0.69
C TYR A 95 -10.57 -5.97 2.19
N ILE A 96 -9.60 -5.49 2.97
CA ILE A 96 -9.80 -5.18 4.39
C ILE A 96 -10.81 -4.04 4.58
N LEU A 97 -10.76 -3.01 3.73
CA LEU A 97 -11.66 -1.86 3.81
C LEU A 97 -13.12 -2.26 3.58
N ASP A 98 -13.39 -3.19 2.66
CA ASP A 98 -14.73 -3.71 2.41
C ASP A 98 -15.37 -4.28 3.70
N LEU A 99 -14.57 -4.94 4.55
CA LEU A 99 -15.03 -5.51 5.81
C LEU A 99 -15.40 -4.46 6.87
N PHE A 100 -14.78 -3.27 6.84
CA PHE A 100 -15.25 -2.15 7.67
C PHE A 100 -16.64 -1.69 7.25
N GLY A 101 -16.98 -1.78 5.96
CA GLY A 101 -18.29 -1.46 5.41
C GLY A 101 -19.42 -2.38 5.89
N GLU A 102 -19.07 -3.59 6.38
CA GLU A 102 -20.03 -4.57 6.91
C GLU A 102 -20.47 -4.28 8.36
N GLY A 103 -19.80 -3.35 9.04
CA GLY A 103 -20.20 -2.85 10.37
C GLY A 103 -19.68 -3.67 11.57
N GLU A 104 -18.83 -4.67 11.34
CA GLU A 104 -18.22 -5.48 12.41
C GLU A 104 -17.00 -4.82 13.07
N GLY A 105 -16.57 -3.66 12.56
CA GLY A 105 -15.37 -2.94 13.00
C GLY A 105 -14.09 -3.48 12.38
N ALA A 106 -12.94 -3.16 12.97
CA ALA A 106 -11.64 -3.53 12.41
C ALA A 106 -11.43 -5.06 12.38
N PRO A 107 -11.13 -5.66 11.21
CA PRO A 107 -10.90 -7.10 11.08
C PRO A 107 -9.49 -7.46 11.57
N LYS A 108 -9.27 -7.40 12.88
CA LYS A 108 -7.94 -7.49 13.52
C LYS A 108 -7.11 -8.71 13.11
N HIS A 109 -7.75 -9.82 12.78
CA HIS A 109 -7.11 -11.08 12.38
C HIS A 109 -6.44 -11.00 10.99
N LEU A 110 -6.83 -10.04 10.14
CA LEU A 110 -6.25 -9.85 8.81
C LEU A 110 -4.98 -9.00 8.80
N TYR A 111 -4.69 -8.28 9.90
CA TYR A 111 -3.45 -7.50 9.99
C TYR A 111 -2.27 -8.38 10.44
N SER A 112 -1.96 -9.38 9.63
CA SER A 112 -0.81 -10.26 9.84
C SER A 112 -0.21 -10.71 8.51
N ARG A 113 1.10 -10.99 8.54
CA ARG A 113 1.81 -11.57 7.39
C ARG A 113 1.16 -12.86 6.89
N GLN A 114 0.73 -13.74 7.82
CA GLN A 114 0.11 -15.01 7.47
C GLN A 114 -1.19 -14.82 6.69
N ALA A 115 -2.10 -13.96 7.19
CA ALA A 115 -3.37 -13.71 6.50
C ALA A 115 -3.17 -13.08 5.12
N PHE A 116 -2.15 -12.23 4.96
CA PHE A 116 -1.78 -11.69 3.66
C PHE A 116 -1.27 -12.77 2.71
N GLU A 117 -0.40 -13.68 3.17
CA GLU A 117 0.14 -14.77 2.33
C GLU A 117 -0.96 -15.72 1.88
N GLU A 118 -1.88 -16.11 2.77
CA GLU A 118 -3.03 -16.95 2.45
C GLU A 118 -3.92 -16.29 1.37
N TRP A 119 -4.21 -15.00 1.52
CA TRP A 119 -4.96 -14.24 0.52
C TRP A 119 -4.19 -14.07 -0.81
N TRP A 120 -2.88 -13.82 -0.72
CA TRP A 120 -2.02 -13.57 -1.87
C TRP A 120 -1.94 -14.77 -2.81
N GLU A 121 -1.90 -15.99 -2.27
CA GLU A 121 -1.92 -17.21 -3.07
C GLU A 121 -3.14 -17.29 -3.99
N ASP A 122 -4.32 -16.94 -3.47
CA ASP A 122 -5.55 -16.96 -4.24
C ASP A 122 -5.63 -15.78 -5.21
N TYR A 123 -5.19 -14.60 -4.78
CA TYR A 123 -5.09 -13.43 -5.65
C TYR A 123 -4.19 -13.71 -6.87
N CYS A 124 -3.02 -14.32 -6.69
CA CYS A 124 -2.12 -14.67 -7.78
C CYS A 124 -2.74 -15.67 -8.75
N LYS A 125 -3.41 -16.72 -8.23
CA LYS A 125 -4.13 -17.70 -9.08
C LYS A 125 -5.19 -17.02 -9.94
N GLU A 126 -5.89 -16.01 -9.42
CA GLU A 126 -6.85 -15.23 -10.21
C GLU A 126 -6.16 -14.30 -11.23
N GLN A 127 -5.07 -13.63 -10.85
CA GLN A 127 -4.33 -12.77 -11.78
C GLN A 127 -3.74 -13.55 -12.95
N MET A 128 -3.22 -14.76 -12.74
CA MET A 128 -2.69 -15.62 -13.80
C MET A 128 -3.74 -16.00 -14.86
N LYS A 129 -5.04 -16.03 -14.50
CA LYS A 129 -6.13 -16.27 -15.47
C LYS A 129 -6.36 -15.05 -16.37
N LEU A 130 -6.14 -13.85 -15.85
CA LEU A 130 -6.38 -12.57 -16.52
C LEU A 130 -5.15 -12.07 -17.29
N ARG A 131 -3.97 -12.38 -16.78
CA ARG A 131 -2.66 -12.04 -17.32
C ARG A 131 -1.93 -13.35 -17.58
N PRO A 132 -2.20 -14.04 -18.71
CA PRO A 132 -1.50 -15.26 -19.03
C PRO A 132 -0.01 -14.95 -19.10
N GLY A 133 0.70 -15.45 -18.10
CA GLY A 133 2.13 -15.26 -17.97
C GLY A 133 2.90 -15.92 -19.11
N THR A 134 4.20 -15.67 -19.18
CA THR A 134 5.06 -16.37 -20.15
C THR A 134 5.47 -17.77 -19.67
N GLY A 135 5.14 -18.15 -18.42
CA GLY A 135 5.36 -19.49 -17.86
C GLY A 135 6.81 -19.76 -17.44
N GLY A 136 7.56 -18.75 -17.03
CA GLY A 136 8.93 -18.89 -16.50
C GLY A 136 9.10 -18.18 -15.16
N GLU A 137 10.19 -18.46 -14.43
CA GLU A 137 10.56 -17.92 -13.09
C GLU A 137 10.60 -16.36 -12.95
N LYS A 138 10.16 -15.64 -13.98
CA LYS A 138 10.08 -14.18 -14.05
C LYS A 138 8.65 -13.70 -14.28
N ASP A 139 7.65 -14.55 -14.07
CA ASP A 139 6.28 -14.07 -14.13
C ASP A 139 6.08 -13.00 -13.05
N PRO A 140 5.34 -11.93 -13.36
CA PRO A 140 5.19 -10.80 -12.46
C PRO A 140 4.36 -11.15 -11.22
N ASP A 141 3.68 -12.30 -11.25
CA ASP A 141 2.81 -12.86 -10.22
C ASP A 141 3.46 -14.08 -9.50
N ASP A 142 4.71 -14.44 -9.86
CA ASP A 142 5.55 -15.47 -9.20
C ASP A 142 6.46 -14.88 -8.09
#